data_AF-A0AA40M5T8-F1
#
_entry.id   AF-A0AA40M5T8-F1
#
_cell.length_a   1.000
_cell.length_b   1.000
_cell.length_c   1.000
_cell.angle_alpha   90.00
_cell.angle_beta   90.00
_cell.angle_gamma   90.00
#
_symmetry.space_group_name_H-M   'P 1'
#
loop_
_entity.id
_entity.type
_entity.pdbx_description
1 polymer ?
#
loop_
_entity_poly.entity_id
_entity_poly.type
_entity_poly.pdbx_seq_one_letter_code
_entity_poly.pdbx_strand_id
1 'polypeptide(L)'
;MSTGSLAGTNAVRHAAGKDMLVLPNKTVIGDIIDFANKKFLKDKDKKSRFTFAGSLYFERMKKNGLYSTDTKEIEDRITRLGLKGVFNEKIV
;
A
#
# COMPACT_ATOMS: atom_id res chain seq x y z
N MET A 1 -2.36 10.46 1.48
CA MET A 1 -3.79 10.18 1.18
C MET A 1 -4.08 8.68 1.23
N SER A 2 -3.27 7.82 0.59
CA SER A 2 -3.61 6.40 0.39
C SER A 2 -3.82 5.53 1.64
N THR A 3 -3.07 5.74 2.73
CA THR A 3 -3.26 4.98 3.99
C THR A 3 -4.55 5.36 4.71
N GLY A 4 -4.94 6.64 4.66
CA GLY A 4 -6.21 7.12 5.21
C GLY A 4 -7.42 6.55 4.47
N SER A 5 -7.37 6.51 3.14
CA SER A 5 -8.42 5.88 2.33
C SER A 5 -8.57 4.39 2.62
N LEU A 6 -7.46 3.66 2.78
CA LEU A 6 -7.48 2.24 3.17
C LEU A 6 -8.10 2.05 4.56
N ALA A 7 -7.69 2.86 5.53
CA ALA A 7 -8.21 2.80 6.90
C ALA A 7 -9.72 3.11 6.94
N GLY A 8 -10.17 4.16 6.26
CA GLY A 8 -11.59 4.53 6.18
C GLY A 8 -12.44 3.45 5.50
N THR A 9 -11.97 2.90 4.38
CA THR A 9 -12.63 1.79 3.68
C THR A 9 -12.75 0.57 4.60
N ASN A 10 -11.68 0.23 5.32
CA ASN A 10 -11.68 -0.90 6.24
C ASN A 10 -12.54 -0.66 7.48
N ALA A 11 -12.65 0.58 7.96
CA ALA A 11 -13.56 0.93 9.04
C ALA A 11 -15.02 0.67 8.66
N VAL A 12 -15.45 1.10 7.46
CA VAL A 12 -16.82 0.83 6.98
C VAL A 12 -17.04 -0.66 6.70
N ARG A 13 -16.06 -1.36 6.08
CA ARG A 13 -16.14 -2.82 5.88
C ARG A 13 -16.31 -3.57 7.20
N HIS A 14 -15.51 -3.22 8.20
CA HIS A 14 -15.57 -3.82 9.54
C HIS A 14 -16.93 -3.58 10.20
N ALA A 15 -17.43 -2.33 10.16
CA ALA A 15 -18.75 -1.99 10.70
C ALA A 15 -19.90 -2.74 9.99
N ALA A 16 -19.74 -3.08 8.71
CA ALA A 16 -20.69 -3.85 7.91
C ALA A 16 -20.49 -5.38 7.99
N GLY A 17 -19.60 -5.89 8.85
CA GLY A 17 -19.31 -7.33 8.97
C GLY A 17 -18.62 -7.94 7.74
N LYS A 18 -17.99 -7.12 6.90
CA LYS A 18 -17.26 -7.55 5.70
C LYS A 18 -15.76 -7.67 5.97
N ASP A 19 -15.10 -8.51 5.18
CA ASP A 19 -13.64 -8.63 5.21
C ASP A 19 -12.94 -7.32 4.83
N MET A 20 -11.90 -7.00 5.60
CA MET A 20 -11.06 -5.84 5.36
C MET A 20 -10.22 -6.01 4.09
N LEU A 21 -10.01 -4.92 3.37
CA LEU A 21 -9.10 -4.86 2.24
C LEU A 21 -7.66 -4.89 2.73
N VAL A 22 -6.88 -5.83 2.20
CA VAL A 22 -5.43 -5.92 2.40
C VAL A 22 -4.74 -5.67 1.07
N LEU A 23 -3.90 -4.63 1.00
CA LEU A 23 -3.10 -4.34 -0.18
C LEU A 23 -1.85 -5.22 -0.18
N PRO A 24 -1.60 -6.03 -1.22
CA PRO A 24 -0.44 -6.92 -1.27
C PRO A 24 0.86 -6.13 -1.46
N ASN A 25 1.99 -6.72 -1.08
CA ASN A 25 3.34 -6.16 -1.32
C ASN A 25 3.73 -6.04 -2.79
N LYS A 26 2.86 -6.50 -3.71
CA LYS A 26 2.95 -6.22 -5.15
C LYS A 26 2.48 -4.80 -5.50
N THR A 27 1.91 -4.08 -4.54
CA THR A 27 1.61 -2.65 -4.63
C THR A 27 2.61 -1.86 -3.81
N VAL A 28 2.94 -0.65 -4.25
CA VAL A 28 3.80 0.28 -3.52
C VAL A 28 3.24 0.60 -2.13
N ILE A 29 1.91 0.77 -2.02
CA ILE A 29 1.25 1.08 -0.74
C ILE A 29 1.28 -0.13 0.21
N GLY A 30 1.02 -1.34 -0.28
CA GLY A 30 1.11 -2.55 0.54
C GLY A 30 2.55 -2.79 1.04
N ASP A 31 3.53 -2.67 0.15
CA ASP A 31 4.93 -2.89 0.49
C ASP A 31 5.47 -1.84 1.49
N ILE A 32 5.14 -0.55 1.35
CA ILE A 32 5.60 0.47 2.31
C ILE A 32 4.99 0.27 3.70
N ILE A 33 3.71 -0.12 3.79
CA ILE A 33 3.04 -0.38 5.07
C ILE A 33 3.71 -1.56 5.77
N ASP A 34 3.89 -2.68 5.05
CA ASP A 34 4.54 -3.87 5.59
C ASP A 34 6.00 -3.58 6.00
N PHE A 35 6.76 -2.88 5.16
CA PHE A 35 8.15 -2.55 5.44
C PHE A 35 8.30 -1.60 6.63
N ALA A 36 7.52 -0.53 6.69
CA ALA A 36 7.55 0.43 7.79
C ALA A 36 7.14 -0.24 9.12
N ASN A 37 6.10 -1.07 9.10
CA ASN A 37 5.66 -1.82 10.29
C ASN A 37 6.74 -2.79 10.76
N LYS A 38 7.40 -3.52 9.86
CA LYS A 38 8.52 -4.41 10.22
C LYS A 38 9.68 -3.63 10.86
N LYS A 39 10.07 -2.49 10.27
CA LYS A 39 11.14 -1.64 10.81
C LYS A 39 10.79 -1.08 12.20
N PHE A 40 9.55 -0.64 12.38
CA PHE A 40 9.10 -0.09 13.64
C PHE A 40 8.97 -1.16 14.75
N LEU A 41 8.31 -2.28 14.45
CA LEU A 41 7.97 -3.30 15.44
C LEU A 41 9.12 -4.28 15.72
N LYS A 42 9.85 -4.72 14.69
CA LYS A 42 10.91 -5.73 14.82
C LYS A 42 12.27 -5.09 15.07
N ASP A 43 12.63 -4.11 14.25
CA ASP A 43 13.96 -3.50 14.29
C ASP A 43 14.04 -2.37 15.34
N LYS A 44 12.91 -2.06 16.00
CA LYS A 44 12.75 -0.94 16.96
C LYS A 44 13.21 0.41 16.41
N ASP A 45 13.17 0.56 15.08
CA ASP A 45 13.57 1.79 14.41
C ASP A 45 12.42 2.80 14.45
N LYS A 46 12.56 3.78 15.34
CA LYS A 46 11.59 4.86 15.55
C LYS A 46 11.98 6.17 14.86
N LYS A 47 13.15 6.22 14.21
CA LYS A 47 13.73 7.46 13.69
C LYS A 47 13.70 7.51 12.16
N SER A 48 13.76 6.37 11.49
CA SER A 48 13.71 6.31 10.03
C SER A 48 12.40 6.85 9.48
N ARG A 49 12.51 7.65 8.41
CA ARG A 49 11.37 8.12 7.63
C ARG A 49 11.32 7.35 6.32
N PHE A 50 10.16 6.79 6.00
CA PHE A 50 9.93 6.06 4.75
C PHE A 50 9.21 6.98 3.78
N THR A 51 9.84 7.31 2.65
CA THR A 51 9.29 8.22 1.65
C THR A 51 9.43 7.64 0.24
N PHE A 52 8.64 8.16 -0.70
CA PHE A 52 8.67 7.75 -2.11
C PHE A 52 9.70 8.53 -2.96
N ALA A 53 10.39 9.51 -2.36
CA ALA A 53 11.27 10.44 -3.08
C ALA A 53 12.76 10.30 -2.67
N GLY A 54 13.09 9.36 -1.79
CA GLY A 54 14.49 9.10 -1.42
C GLY A 54 14.62 8.14 -0.24
N SER A 55 15.87 7.95 0.20
CA SER A 55 16.23 7.11 1.35
C SER A 55 15.88 5.62 1.18
N LEU A 56 15.76 4.92 2.32
CA LEU A 56 15.70 3.48 2.44
C LEU A 56 14.54 2.84 1.66
N TYR A 57 13.36 3.45 1.70
CA TYR A 57 12.20 2.89 1.01
C TYR A 57 12.27 3.07 -0.50
N PHE A 58 12.74 4.23 -0.98
CA PHE A 58 12.86 4.48 -2.41
C PHE A 58 13.79 3.47 -3.10
N GLU A 59 14.95 3.18 -2.48
CA GLU A 59 15.88 2.19 -2.99
C GLU A 59 15.31 0.76 -2.95
N ARG A 60 14.55 0.41 -1.90
CA ARG A 60 13.79 -0.84 -1.85
C ARG A 60 12.75 -0.93 -2.98
N MET A 61 12.00 0.14 -3.20
CA MET A 61 10.94 0.18 -4.21
C MET A 61 11.52 -0.06 -5.62
N LYS A 62 12.67 0.56 -5.94
CA LYS A 62 13.42 0.29 -7.18
C LYS A 62 13.88 -1.17 -7.24
N LYS A 63 14.53 -1.67 -6.19
CA LYS A 63 15.04 -3.05 -6.12
C LYS A 63 13.95 -4.10 -6.32
N ASN A 64 12.75 -3.83 -5.84
CA ASN A 64 11.60 -4.73 -5.96
C ASN A 64 10.85 -4.57 -7.31
N GLY A 65 11.30 -3.71 -8.22
CA GLY A 65 10.62 -3.44 -9.49
C GLY A 65 9.26 -2.76 -9.33
N LEU A 66 9.02 -2.10 -8.19
CA LEU A 66 7.75 -1.43 -7.91
C LEU A 66 7.74 0.02 -8.38
N TYR A 67 8.92 0.65 -8.49
CA TYR A 67 9.05 2.00 -9.01
C TYR A 67 8.81 2.03 -10.52
N SER A 68 7.83 2.82 -10.94
CA SER A 68 7.61 3.15 -12.34
C SER A 68 7.01 4.55 -12.42
N THR A 69 7.32 5.25 -13.50
CA THR A 69 6.66 6.51 -13.89
C THR A 69 5.72 6.32 -15.07
N ASP A 70 5.65 5.11 -15.63
CA ASP A 70 4.71 4.74 -16.68
C ASP A 70 3.35 4.42 -16.05
N THR A 71 2.37 5.29 -16.31
CA THR A 71 1.02 5.17 -15.78
C THR A 71 0.32 3.91 -16.26
N LYS A 72 0.58 3.45 -17.49
CA LYS A 72 -0.02 2.24 -18.05
C LYS A 72 0.52 0.99 -17.37
N GLU A 73 1.83 0.93 -17.13
CA GLU A 73 2.46 -0.17 -16.40
C GLU A 73 1.89 -0.28 -14.97
N ILE A 74 1.72 0.87 -14.30
CA ILE A 74 1.13 0.94 -12.96
C ILE A 74 -0.32 0.45 -13.01
N GLU A 75 -1.12 0.94 -13.95
CA GLU A 75 -2.53 0.55 -14.09
C GLU A 75 -2.67 -0.95 -14.40
N ASP A 76 -1.85 -1.50 -15.29
CA ASP A 76 -1.83 -2.93 -15.64
C ASP A 76 -1.45 -3.79 -14.44
N ARG A 77 -0.52 -3.32 -13.60
CA ARG A 77 -0.16 -3.99 -12.34
C ARG A 77 -1.34 -4.02 -11.36
N ILE A 78 -2.00 -2.88 -11.15
CA ILE A 78 -3.15 -2.77 -10.25
C ILE A 78 -4.34 -3.59 -10.76
N THR A 79 -4.58 -3.58 -12.07
CA THR A 79 -5.65 -4.36 -12.72
C THR A 79 -5.41 -5.86 -12.60
N ARG A 80 -4.20 -6.34 -12.85
CA ARG A 80 -3.84 -7.76 -12.68
C ARG A 80 -3.98 -8.26 -11.24
N LEU A 81 -3.91 -7.37 -10.26
CA LEU A 81 -4.15 -7.69 -8.85
C LEU A 81 -5.63 -7.66 -8.47
N GLY A 82 -6.53 -7.31 -9.38
CA GLY A 82 -7.96 -7.15 -9.10
C GLY A 82 -8.28 -5.94 -8.23
N LEU A 83 -7.37 -4.95 -8.16
CA LEU A 83 -7.49 -3.80 -7.25
C LEU A 83 -7.94 -2.52 -7.96
N LYS A 84 -8.13 -2.54 -9.28
CA LYS A 84 -8.57 -1.37 -10.03
C LYS A 84 -9.97 -0.97 -9.57
N GLY A 85 -10.10 0.26 -9.06
CA GLY A 85 -11.37 0.79 -8.56
C GLY A 85 -11.85 0.20 -7.23
N VAL A 86 -11.00 -0.53 -6.48
CA VAL A 86 -11.40 -1.23 -5.23
C VAL A 86 -11.99 -0.30 -4.16
N PHE A 87 -11.65 0.98 -4.18
CA PHE A 87 -12.19 1.99 -3.26
C PHE A 87 -13.51 2.61 -3.71
N ASN A 88 -13.97 2.30 -4.93
CA ASN A 88 -15.24 2.80 -5.48
C ASN A 88 -16.39 1.82 -5.20
N GLU A 89 -16.13 0.66 -4.60
CA GLU A 89 -17.13 -0.33 -4.27
C GLU A 89 -18.07 0.19 -3.17
N LYS A 90 -19.38 0.10 -3.41
CA LYS A 90 -20.39 0.41 -2.40
C LYS A 90 -20.39 -0.68 -1.33
N ILE A 91 -20.03 -0.30 -0.10
CA ILE A 91 -19.94 -1.23 1.03
C ILE A 91 -21.31 -1.40 1.72
N VAL A 92 -22.08 -0.32 1.82
CA VAL A 92 -23.44 -0.23 2.39
C VAL A 92 -24.33 0.56 1.46
#